data_AF-A0A8T7DYF8-F1
#
_entry.id   AF-A0A8T7DYF8-F1
#
_cell.length_a   1.000
_cell.length_b   1.000
_cell.length_c   1.000
_cell.angle_alpha   90.00
_cell.angle_beta   90.00
_cell.angle_gamma   90.00
#
_symmetry.space_group_name_H-M   'P 1'
#
loop_
_entity.id
_entity.type
_entity.pdbx_description
1 polymer ?
#
loop_
_entity_poly.entity_id
_entity_poly.type
_entity_poly.pdbx_seq_one_letter_code
_entity_poly.pdbx_strand_id
1 'polypeptide(L)' 'MIDPDARVDDAAVVADDASVGPWSIVGPDVEIGSGTVIGP' A
#
# COMPACT_ATOMS: atom_id res chain seq x y z
N MET A 1 -0.71 -7.45 1.54
CA MET A 1 0.68 -7.65 2.01
C MET A 1 1.45 -6.36 1.80
N ILE A 2 2.00 -5.78 2.87
CA ILE A 2 2.81 -4.55 2.79
C ILE A 2 4.24 -4.93 3.12
N ASP A 3 5.16 -4.65 2.20
CA ASP A 3 6.58 -4.88 2.41
C ASP A 3 7.11 -3.97 3.55
N PRO A 4 7.99 -4.46 4.45
CA PRO A 4 8.53 -3.65 5.55
C PRO A 4 9.33 -2.42 5.11
N ASP A 5 9.87 -2.40 3.89
CA ASP A 5 10.56 -1.22 3.35
C ASP A 5 9.59 -0.21 2.69
N ALA A 6 8.29 -0.55 2.60
CA ALA A 6 7.26 0.38 2.17
C ALA A 6 6.92 1.37 3.29
N ARG A 7 6.67 2.63 2.91
CA ARG A 7 6.19 3.67 3.81
C ARG A 7 4.73 3.97 3.49
N VAL A 8 3.85 3.51 4.36
CA VAL A 8 2.40 3.72 4.24
C VAL A 8 1.97 4.62 5.40
N ASP A 9 1.29 5.72 5.07
CA ASP A 9 0.67 6.59 6.06
C ASP A 9 -0.50 5.87 6.75
N ASP A 10 -0.66 6.04 8.06
CA ASP A 10 -1.70 5.39 8.87
C ASP A 10 -3.12 5.77 8.43
N ALA A 11 -3.30 6.92 7.77
CA ALA A 11 -4.59 7.34 7.23
C ALA A 11 -4.96 6.68 5.90
N ALA A 12 -4.00 6.02 5.23
CA ALA A 12 -4.25 5.32 3.98
C ALA A 12 -5.19 4.12 4.18
N VAL A 13 -6.10 3.90 3.23
CA VAL A 13 -7.00 2.75 3.23
C VAL A 13 -6.46 1.71 2.27
N VAL A 14 -6.11 0.53 2.78
CA VAL A 14 -5.56 -0.57 1.97
C VAL A 14 -6.40 -1.81 2.15
N ALA A 15 -6.92 -2.36 1.05
CA ALA A 15 -7.66 -3.62 1.08
C ALA A 15 -6.77 -4.79 1.54
N ASP A 16 -7.36 -5.77 2.23
CA ASP A 16 -6.64 -6.89 2.84
C ASP A 16 -5.82 -7.72 1.83
N ASP A 17 -6.31 -7.81 0.59
CA ASP A 17 -5.72 -8.57 -0.51
C ASP A 17 -4.83 -7.73 -1.44
N ALA A 18 -4.68 -6.43 -1.18
CA ALA A 18 -3.78 -5.58 -1.93
C ALA A 18 -2.31 -5.84 -1.57
N SER A 19 -1.40 -5.62 -2.51
CA SER A 19 0.05 -5.80 -2.32
C SER A 19 0.80 -4.49 -2.54
N VAL A 20 1.67 -4.13 -1.59
CA VAL A 20 2.54 -2.95 -1.65
C VAL A 20 3.99 -3.40 -1.54
N GLY A 21 4.74 -3.23 -2.63
CA GLY A 21 6.14 -3.62 -2.73
C GLY A 21 7.13 -2.64 -2.07
N PRO A 22 8.40 -3.03 -1.94
CA PRO A 22 9.44 -2.27 -1.24
C PRO A 22 9.64 -0.88 -1.85
N TRP A 23 10.02 0.08 -1.01
CA TRP A 23 10.25 1.50 -1.36
C TRP A 23 9.04 2.26 -1.92
N SER A 24 7.85 1.66 -1.89
CA SER A 24 6.60 2.37 -2.18
C SER A 24 6.30 3.40 -1.09
N ILE A 25 5.71 4.54 -1.48
CA ILE A 25 5.26 5.59 -0.57
C ILE A 25 3.77 5.84 -0.81
N VAL A 26 2.95 5.58 0.20
CA VAL A 26 1.49 5.76 0.17
C VAL A 26 1.11 6.87 1.14
N GLY A 27 0.46 7.92 0.63
CA GLY A 27 0.06 9.09 1.41
C GLY A 27 -1.28 8.92 2.15
N PRO A 28 -1.62 9.88 3.03
CA PRO A 28 -2.78 9.80 3.93
C PRO A 28 -4.15 9.78 3.23
N ASP A 29 -4.26 10.29 2.01
CA ASP A 29 -5.53 10.39 1.26
C ASP A 29 -5.66 9.33 0.15
N VAL A 30 -4.90 8.23 0.26
CA VAL A 30 -4.88 7.16 -0.75
C VAL A 30 -5.77 6.00 -0.33
N GLU A 31 -6.59 5.52 -1.28
CA GLU A 31 -7.35 4.29 -1.17
C GLU A 31 -6.86 3.26 -2.19
N ILE A 32 -6.40 2.11 -1.71
CA ILE A 32 -5.92 0.98 -2.50
C ILE A 32 -7.00 -0.10 -2.47
N GLY A 33 -7.68 -0.28 -3.61
CA GLY A 33 -8.74 -1.27 -3.78
C GLY A 33 -8.23 -2.71 -3.84
N SER A 34 -9.16 -3.65 -3.64
CA SER A 34 -8.90 -5.10 -3.70
C SER A 34 -8.28 -5.55 -5.04
N GLY A 35 -7.36 -6.51 -4.97
CA GLY A 35 -6.60 -7.03 -6.11
C GLY A 35 -5.52 -6.10 -6.68
N THR A 36 -5.29 -4.93 -6.05
CA THR A 36 -4.27 -3.98 -6.51
C THR A 36 -2.86 -4.42 -6.12
N VAL A 37 -1.92 -4.26 -7.04
CA VAL A 37 -0.49 -4.51 -6.82
C VAL A 37 0.30 -3.24 -7.13
N ILE A 38 1.01 -2.70 -6.15
CA ILE A 38 1.88 -1.53 -6.27
C ILE A 38 3.33 -1.98 -6.16
N GLY A 39 4.15 -1.62 -7.15
CA GLY A 39 5.56 -2.00 -7.24
C GLY A 39 5.80 -3.18 -8.21
N PRO A 40 7.05 -3.61 -8.36
CA PRO A 40 7.41 -4.88 -9.02
C PRO A 40 7.07 -6.11 -8.16
#